data_AF-A0A8S2RWM5-F1
#
_entry.id   AF-A0A8S2RWM5-F1
#
_cell.length_a   1.000
_cell.length_b   1.000
_cell.length_c   1.000
_cell.angle_alpha   90.00
_cell.angle_beta   90.00
_cell.angle_gamma   90.00
#
_symmetry.space_group_name_H-M   'P 1'
#
loop_
_entity.id
_entity.type
_entity.pdbx_description
1 polymer ?
#
loop_
_entity_poly.entity_id
_entity_poly.type
_entity_poly.pdbx_seq_one_letter_code
_entity_poly.pdbx_strand_id
1 'polypeptide(L)' 'MGPLDRLAIISFDTRAFDRSQGLKLMTTEKKQTLRNAITQNIRASGGTYIGSGLEMAIKLLRDRQAANPLGALLVLT' A
#
# COMPACT_ATOMS: atom_id res chain seq x y z
N MET A 1 0.11 2.97 14.71
CA MET A 1 -1.08 3.33 13.92
C MET A 1 -2.25 3.54 14.85
N GLY A 2 -2.76 4.78 14.90
CA GLY A 2 -3.94 5.15 15.65
C GLY A 2 -5.24 4.64 15.02
N PRO A 3 -6.39 4.84 15.69
CA PRO A 3 -7.68 4.25 15.30
C PRO A 3 -8.22 4.73 13.95
N LEU A 4 -7.85 5.94 13.50
CA LEU A 4 -8.30 6.55 12.25
C LEU A 4 -7.25 6.48 11.12
N ASP A 5 -6.13 5.83 11.38
CA ASP A 5 -5.08 5.71 10.37
C ASP A 5 -5.53 4.78 9.25
N ARG A 6 -5.19 5.19 8.04
CA ARG A 6 -5.45 4.42 6.82
C ARG A 6 -4.12 3.99 6.20
N LEU A 7 -4.06 2.76 5.72
CA LEU A 7 -2.87 2.21 5.06
C LEU A 7 -3.27 1.59 3.73
N ALA A 8 -2.40 1.81 2.75
CA ALA A 8 -2.34 1.05 1.52
C ALA A 8 -0.94 0.45 1.40
N ILE A 9 -0.84 -0.74 0.80
CA ILE A 9 0.43 -1.42 0.55
C ILE A 9 0.53 -1.71 -0.93
N ILE A 10 1.59 -1.20 -1.53
CA ILE A 10 1.94 -1.46 -2.92
C ILE A 10 3.22 -2.29 -2.91
N SER A 11 3.23 -3.39 -3.65
CA SER A 11 4.48 -4.06 -4.02
C SER A 11 4.84 -3.66 -5.45
N PHE A 12 6.11 -3.49 -5.74
CA PHE A 12 6.57 -3.21 -7.09
C PHE A 12 7.77 -4.08 -7.46
N ASP A 13 7.78 -4.52 -8.71
CA ASP A 13 8.94 -5.08 -9.41
C ASP A 13 9.12 -4.32 -10.73
N THR A 14 9.17 -5.01 -11.86
CA THR A 14 8.84 -4.47 -13.19
C THR A 14 7.47 -3.78 -13.29
N ARG A 15 6.50 -4.16 -12.43
CA ARG A 15 5.15 -3.56 -12.36
C ARG A 15 4.73 -3.35 -10.90
N ALA A 16 3.80 -2.45 -10.68
CA ALA A 16 3.21 -2.20 -9.37
C ALA A 16 1.89 -2.95 -9.17
N PHE A 17 1.65 -3.40 -7.95
CA PHE A 17 0.43 -4.09 -7.53
C PHE A 17 -0.06 -3.54 -6.19
N ASP A 18 -1.31 -3.11 -6.16
CA ASP A 18 -1.99 -2.72 -4.92
C ASP A 18 -2.45 -3.96 -4.15
N ARG A 19 -1.75 -4.26 -3.05
CA ARG A 19 -2.02 -5.42 -2.18
C ARG A 19 -3.14 -5.16 -1.18
N SER A 20 -3.53 -3.89 -1.02
CA SER A 20 -4.55 -3.44 -0.06
C SER A 20 -5.91 -3.13 -0.69
N GLN A 21 -5.97 -2.99 -2.02
CA GLN A 21 -7.15 -2.57 -2.78
C GLN A 21 -7.67 -1.20 -2.32
N GLY A 22 -6.76 -0.23 -2.23
CA GLY A 22 -6.98 1.14 -1.77
C GLY A 22 -6.62 1.38 -0.31
N LEU A 23 -6.69 2.65 0.12
CA LEU A 23 -6.48 3.05 1.52
C LEU A 23 -7.58 2.45 2.41
N LYS A 24 -7.18 1.59 3.36
CA LYS A 24 -8.11 0.94 4.30
C LYS A 24 -7.89 1.46 5.72
N LEU A 25 -8.99 1.64 6.45
CA LEU A 25 -8.95 1.88 7.89
C LEU A 25 -8.31 0.67 8.60
N MET A 26 -7.35 0.92 9.47
CA MET A 26 -6.57 -0.14 10.11
C MET A 26 -7.21 -0.66 11.40
N THR A 27 -8.40 -1.28 11.27
CA THR A 27 -9.01 -2.08 12.34
C THR A 27 -8.16 -3.32 12.66
N THR A 28 -8.43 -3.96 13.79
CA THR A 28 -7.73 -5.19 14.19
C THR A 28 -7.85 -6.29 13.13
N GLU A 29 -9.05 -6.51 12.57
CA GLU A 29 -9.24 -7.52 11.53
C GLU A 29 -8.48 -7.15 10.25
N LYS A 30 -8.59 -5.88 9.81
CA LYS A 30 -7.92 -5.43 8.57
C LYS A 30 -6.40 -5.49 8.67
N LYS A 31 -5.83 -5.19 9.84
CA LYS A 31 -4.40 -5.39 10.10
C LYS A 31 -4.01 -6.85 9.91
N GLN A 32 -4.82 -7.79 10.42
CA GLN A 32 -4.51 -9.22 10.27
C GLN A 32 -4.65 -9.70 8.82
N THR A 33 -5.73 -9.31 8.12
CA THR A 33 -5.92 -9.63 6.70
C THR A 33 -4.76 -9.11 5.86
N LEU A 34 -4.35 -7.86 6.09
CA LEU A 34 -3.27 -7.23 5.35
C LEU A 34 -1.92 -7.91 5.62
N ARG A 35 -1.62 -8.26 6.89
CA ARG A 35 -0.42 -9.04 7.23
C ARG A 35 -0.39 -10.37 6.48
N ASN A 36 -1.48 -11.13 6.49
CA ASN A 36 -1.54 -12.40 5.78
C ASN A 36 -1.32 -12.21 4.27
N ALA A 37 -1.93 -11.18 3.67
CA ALA A 37 -1.75 -10.85 2.26
C ALA A 37 -0.29 -10.52 1.91
N ILE A 38 0.42 -9.77 2.76
CA ILE A 38 1.86 -9.46 2.58
C ILE A 38 2.68 -10.75 2.63
N THR A 39 2.57 -11.51 3.72
CA THR A 39 3.43 -12.67 3.97
C THR A 39 3.23 -13.78 2.93
N GLN A 40 2.03 -13.92 2.39
CA GLN A 40 1.71 -14.97 1.42
C GLN A 40 1.99 -14.57 -0.04
N ASN A 41 1.89 -13.28 -0.39
CA ASN A 41 1.83 -12.85 -1.80
C ASN A 41 2.98 -11.94 -2.25
N ILE A 42 3.88 -11.53 -1.36
CA ILE A 42 5.09 -10.78 -1.76
C ILE A 42 6.22 -11.78 -1.98
N ARG A 43 6.70 -11.85 -3.23
CA ARG A 43 7.87 -12.63 -3.63
C ARG A 43 8.75 -11.76 -4.51
N ALA A 44 10.06 -11.88 -4.37
CA ALA A 44 11.00 -11.24 -5.28
C ALA A 44 10.87 -11.90 -6.66
N SER A 45 10.64 -11.09 -7.70
CA SER A 45 10.48 -11.54 -9.07
C SER A 45 10.85 -10.42 -10.03
N GLY A 46 11.70 -10.69 -11.01
CA GLY A 46 12.06 -9.70 -12.04
C GLY A 46 12.98 -8.58 -11.54
N GLY A 47 12.95 -7.45 -12.25
CA GLY A 47 13.76 -6.26 -11.97
C GLY A 47 13.06 -5.25 -11.05
N THR A 48 13.67 -4.08 -10.86
CA THR A 48 13.15 -3.01 -9.99
C THR A 48 12.74 -1.80 -10.81
N TYR A 49 11.44 -1.47 -10.81
CA TYR A 49 10.92 -0.23 -11.38
C TYR A 49 10.13 0.58 -10.35
N ILE A 50 10.88 1.39 -9.58
CA ILE A 50 10.35 2.26 -8.52
C ILE A 50 9.27 3.21 -9.05
N GLY A 51 9.43 3.73 -10.28
CA GLY A 51 8.48 4.66 -10.90
C GLY A 51 7.05 4.13 -10.93
N SER A 52 6.87 2.86 -11.32
CA SER A 52 5.55 2.23 -11.33
C SER A 52 4.89 2.20 -9.94
N GLY A 53 5.68 1.95 -8.90
CA GLY A 53 5.21 1.94 -7.51
C GLY A 53 4.78 3.33 -7.05
N LEU A 54 5.57 4.35 -7.37
CA LEU A 54 5.29 5.75 -7.01
C LEU A 54 4.06 6.28 -7.75
N GLU A 55 3.92 6.02 -9.04
CA GLU A 55 2.74 6.41 -9.83
C GLU A 55 1.45 5.83 -9.23
N MET A 56 1.48 4.54 -8.87
CA MET A 56 0.35 3.90 -8.20
C MET A 56 0.07 4.51 -6.82
N ALA A 57 1.10 4.80 -6.03
CA ALA A 57 0.94 5.42 -4.72
C ALA A 57 0.31 6.82 -4.81
N ILE A 58 0.79 7.63 -5.76
CA ILE A 58 0.23 8.97 -6.03
C ILE A 58 -1.22 8.86 -6.49
N LYS A 59 -1.54 7.89 -7.36
CA LYS A 59 -2.92 7.64 -7.80
C LYS A 59 -3.83 7.29 -6.62
N LEU A 60 -3.42 6.38 -5.75
CA LEU A 60 -4.19 6.02 -4.54
C LEU A 60 -4.41 7.21 -3.62
N LEU A 61 -3.39 8.06 -3.45
CA LEU A 61 -3.52 9.28 -2.66
C LEU A 61 -4.46 10.28 -3.33
N ARG A 62 -4.45 10.41 -4.66
CA ARG A 62 -5.33 11.31 -5.40
C ARG A 62 -6.79 10.87 -5.37
N ASP A 63 -7.04 9.57 -5.56
CA ASP A 63 -8.38 9.00 -5.74
C ASP A 63 -9.06 8.63 -4.40
N ARG A 64 -8.43 8.95 -3.26
CA ARG A 64 -8.93 8.60 -1.93
C ARG A 64 -10.26 9.31 -1.64
N GLN A 65 -11.24 8.54 -1.17
CA GLN A 65 -12.53 9.10 -0.73
C GLN A 65 -12.45 9.88 0.58
N ALA A 66 -11.47 9.56 1.43
CA ALA A 66 -11.25 10.22 2.71
C ALA A 66 -9.79 10.66 2.83
N ALA A 67 -9.58 11.95 3.06
CA ALA A 67 -8.25 12.52 3.31
C ALA A 67 -7.96 12.54 4.80
N ASN A 68 -6.81 12.00 5.19
CA ASN A 68 -6.24 12.25 6.52
C ASN A 68 -5.46 13.58 6.47
N PRO A 69 -5.42 14.35 7.59
CA PRO A 69 -4.67 15.61 7.64
C PRO A 69 -3.17 15.43 7.42
N LEU A 70 -2.65 14.22 7.68
CA LEU A 70 -1.27 13.84 7.42
C LEU A 70 -1.25 12.59 6.54
N GLY A 71 -0.40 12.63 5.51
CA GLY A 71 -0.13 11.51 4.61
C GLY A 71 1.38 11.36 4.44
N ALA A 72 1.87 10.12 4.45
CA ALA A 72 3.26 9.80 4.22
C ALA A 72 3.34 8.65 3.20
N LEU A 73 4.35 8.71 2.34
CA LEU A 73 4.74 7.60 1.47
C LEU A 73 6.08 7.06 1.98
N LEU A 74 6.09 5.77 2.29
CA LEU A 74 7.27 5.05 2.75
C LEU A 74 7.68 4.08 1.64
N VAL A 75 8.91 4.18 1.17
CA VAL A 75 9.47 3.31 0.13
C VAL A 75 10.62 2.52 0.73
N LEU A 76 10.61 1.20 0.49
CA LEU A 76 11.68 0.29 0.87
C LEU A 76 12.18 -0.39 -0.42
N THR A 77 13.50 -0.39 -0.63
CA THR A 77 14.18 -0.96 -1.81
C THR A 77 15.31 -1.87 -1.36
#